data_AF-A0A920YQE4-F1
#
_entry.id   AF-A0A920YQE4-F1
#
_cell.length_a   1.000
_cell.length_b   1.000
_cell.length_c   1.000
_cell.angle_alpha   90.00
_cell.angle_beta   90.00
_cell.angle_gamma   90.00
#
_symmetry.space_group_name_H-M   'P 1'
#
loop_
_entity.id
_entity.type
_entity.pdbx_description
1 polymer ?
#
loop_
_entity_poly.entity_id
_entity_poly.type
_entity_poly.pdbx_seq_one_letter_code
_entity_poly.pdbx_strand_id
1 'polypeptide(L)'
;MIQKGSNYVYGTAAEKIEYDVYEHNQVLKEKKIRRNNAKIKWKAVFGILVVFSLCLVLMYRYALITEMSLTAIRSEKEYNEIKNKNSRLRVEIEKQTDINTIMKIAEEKLNMQKPEKNQIVYIYVPKNDYTVVSEDYENKEETLNKGMLAALLDKVDKFASILY
;
A
#
# COMPACT_ATOMS: atom_id res chain seq x y z
N MET A 1 -16.34 -54.19 -16.95
CA MET A 1 -15.59 -55.36 -17.44
C MET A 1 -14.67 -54.88 -18.55
N ILE A 2 -13.35 -54.92 -18.36
CA ILE A 2 -12.36 -54.38 -19.30
C ILE A 2 -12.08 -55.47 -20.34
N GLN A 3 -12.46 -55.24 -21.60
CA GLN A 3 -12.16 -56.14 -22.72
C GLN A 3 -10.65 -56.18 -22.94
N LYS A 4 -10.03 -57.32 -22.67
CA LYS A 4 -8.62 -57.59 -22.96
C LYS A 4 -8.50 -57.90 -24.46
N GLY A 5 -7.95 -56.97 -25.24
CA GLY A 5 -7.71 -57.17 -26.67
C GLY A 5 -6.81 -58.39 -26.91
N SER A 6 -7.14 -59.21 -27.91
CA SER A 6 -6.50 -60.50 -28.17
C SER A 6 -5.02 -60.32 -28.57
N ASN A 7 -4.10 -60.72 -27.71
CA ASN A 7 -2.65 -60.55 -27.89
C ASN A 7 -2.03 -61.68 -28.74
N TYR A 8 -2.67 -62.05 -29.87
CA TYR A 8 -2.25 -63.16 -30.72
C TYR A 8 -1.77 -62.68 -32.09
N VAL A 9 -0.84 -63.41 -32.69
CA VAL A 9 -0.36 -63.14 -34.05
C VAL A 9 -1.45 -63.53 -35.04
N TYR A 10 -1.81 -62.59 -35.92
CA TYR A 10 -2.89 -62.76 -36.90
C TYR A 10 -2.74 -64.07 -37.70
N GLY A 11 -3.79 -64.90 -37.69
CA GLY A 11 -3.83 -66.18 -38.38
C GLY A 11 -3.21 -67.37 -37.62
N THR A 12 -2.76 -67.17 -36.38
CA THR A 12 -2.21 -68.25 -35.52
C THR A 12 -2.75 -68.18 -34.10
N ALA A 13 -2.69 -69.30 -33.38
CA ALA A 13 -2.99 -69.35 -31.94
C ALA A 13 -1.80 -68.91 -31.05
N ALA A 14 -0.69 -68.48 -31.66
CA ALA A 14 0.51 -68.07 -30.94
C ALA A 14 0.37 -66.65 -30.37
N GLU A 15 0.79 -66.47 -29.12
CA GLU A 15 0.84 -65.16 -28.48
C GLU A 15 1.86 -64.25 -29.19
N LYS A 16 1.49 -63.00 -29.40
CA LYS A 16 2.35 -61.99 -30.02
C LYS A 16 3.47 -61.64 -29.04
N ILE A 17 4.67 -62.14 -29.32
CA ILE A 17 5.89 -61.72 -28.61
C ILE A 17 6.11 -60.22 -28.78
N GLU A 18 6.05 -59.49 -27.67
CA GLU A 18 6.36 -58.06 -27.63
C GLU A 18 7.88 -57.89 -27.65
N TYR A 19 8.41 -57.56 -28.84
CA TYR A 19 9.83 -57.33 -29.03
C TYR A 19 10.21 -55.92 -28.56
N ASP A 20 10.77 -55.80 -27.35
CA ASP A 20 11.40 -54.54 -26.93
C ASP A 20 12.77 -54.39 -27.59
N VAL A 21 12.82 -53.57 -28.66
CA VAL A 21 14.03 -53.21 -29.41
C VAL A 21 15.15 -52.68 -28.49
N TYR A 22 14.79 -52.14 -27.31
CA TYR A 22 15.73 -51.61 -26.33
C TYR A 22 16.28 -52.63 -25.34
N GLU A 23 15.72 -53.84 -25.22
CA GLU A 23 16.29 -54.89 -24.39
C GLU A 23 17.43 -55.62 -25.11
N HIS A 24 17.24 -55.92 -26.40
CA HIS A 24 18.18 -56.75 -27.16
C HIS A 24 19.31 -55.96 -27.82
N ASN A 25 19.15 -54.64 -28.01
CA ASN A 25 20.19 -53.80 -28.63
C ASN A 25 20.83 -52.85 -27.60
N GLN A 26 22.09 -53.13 -27.23
CA GLN A 26 22.83 -52.35 -26.23
C GLN A 26 22.98 -50.87 -26.62
N VAL A 27 23.23 -50.56 -27.90
CA VAL A 27 23.40 -49.17 -28.39
C VAL A 27 22.10 -48.36 -28.26
N LEU A 28 20.96 -48.98 -28.56
CA LEU A 28 19.65 -48.32 -28.45
C LEU A 28 19.23 -48.15 -26.98
N LYS A 29 19.53 -49.12 -26.12
CA LYS A 29 19.32 -49.06 -24.67
C LYS A 29 20.05 -47.87 -24.06
N GLU A 30 21.34 -47.73 -24.37
CA GLU A 30 22.18 -46.62 -23.90
C GLU A 30 21.67 -45.27 -24.41
N LYS A 31 21.24 -45.19 -25.68
CA LYS A 31 20.64 -43.96 -26.24
C LYS A 31 19.34 -43.58 -25.53
N LYS A 32 18.50 -44.54 -25.14
CA LYS A 32 17.26 -44.31 -24.36
C LYS A 32 17.58 -43.82 -22.95
N ILE A 33 18.54 -44.45 -22.27
CA ILE A 33 19.02 -44.04 -20.93
C ILE A 33 19.60 -42.62 -20.98
N ARG A 34 20.45 -42.31 -21.96
CA ARG A 34 21.03 -40.95 -22.12
C ARG A 34 19.96 -39.88 -22.32
N ARG A 35 18.95 -40.14 -23.15
CA ARG A 35 17.82 -39.22 -23.35
C ARG A 35 16.98 -39.06 -22.09
N ASN A 36 16.75 -40.14 -21.34
CA ASN A 36 16.00 -40.07 -20.08
C ASN A 36 16.77 -39.27 -19.02
N ASN A 37 18.08 -39.52 -18.88
CA ASN A 37 18.95 -38.78 -17.97
C ASN A 37 19.01 -37.29 -18.32
N ALA A 38 19.05 -36.94 -19.61
CA ALA A 38 18.98 -35.55 -20.05
C ALA A 38 17.64 -34.88 -19.66
N LYS A 39 16.51 -35.58 -19.83
CA LYS A 39 15.19 -35.08 -19.39
C LYS A 39 15.12 -34.88 -17.88
N ILE A 40 15.69 -35.80 -17.09
CA ILE A 40 15.73 -35.70 -15.63
C ILE A 40 16.58 -34.49 -15.20
N LYS A 41 17.78 -34.32 -15.80
CA LYS A 41 18.63 -33.16 -15.55
C LYS A 41 17.94 -31.84 -15.89
N TRP A 42 17.22 -31.79 -17.02
CA TRP A 42 16.49 -30.60 -17.43
C TRP A 42 15.34 -30.26 -16.47
N LYS A 43 14.61 -31.28 -16.00
CA LYS A 43 13.58 -31.10 -14.95
C LYS A 43 14.18 -30.60 -13.64
N ALA A 44 15.35 -31.09 -13.24
CA ALA A 44 16.03 -30.63 -12.04
C ALA A 44 16.47 -29.15 -12.16
N VAL A 45 17.07 -28.77 -13.30
CA VAL A 45 17.45 -27.37 -13.58
C VAL A 45 16.22 -26.47 -13.60
N PHE A 46 15.11 -26.90 -14.21
CA PHE A 46 13.87 -26.15 -14.21
C PHE A 46 13.30 -25.96 -12.80
N GLY A 47 13.34 -26.99 -11.95
CA GLY A 47 12.94 -26.88 -10.55
C GLY A 47 13.76 -25.85 -9.77
N ILE A 48 15.08 -25.84 -9.94
CA ILE A 48 15.97 -24.85 -9.32
C ILE A 48 15.64 -23.44 -9.82
N LEU A 49 15.38 -23.29 -11.12
CA LEU A 49 15.03 -21.99 -11.73
C LEU A 49 13.71 -21.44 -11.17
N VAL A 50 12.71 -22.30 -10.98
CA VAL A 50 11.43 -21.91 -10.36
C VAL A 50 11.62 -21.42 -8.93
N VAL A 51 12.39 -22.16 -8.11
CA VAL A 51 12.68 -21.75 -6.73
C VAL A 51 13.49 -20.46 -6.69
N PHE A 52 14.47 -20.32 -7.56
CA PHE A 52 15.27 -19.09 -7.68
C PHE A 52 14.40 -17.89 -8.08
N SER A 53 13.50 -18.07 -9.06
CA SER A 53 12.55 -17.03 -9.46
C SER A 53 11.63 -16.63 -8.30
N LEU A 54 11.19 -17.58 -7.47
CA LEU A 54 10.38 -17.29 -6.30
C LEU A 54 11.16 -16.41 -5.30
N CYS A 55 12.42 -16.74 -5.04
CA CYS A 55 13.30 -15.95 -4.18
C CYS A 55 13.52 -14.52 -4.71
N LEU A 56 13.71 -14.37 -6.03
CA LEU A 56 13.83 -13.03 -6.64
C LEU A 56 12.56 -12.20 -6.47
N VAL A 57 11.39 -12.81 -6.66
CA VAL A 57 10.11 -12.12 -6.46
C VAL A 57 9.94 -11.68 -5.01
N LEU A 58 10.30 -12.54 -4.04
CA LEU A 58 10.28 -12.16 -2.62
C LEU A 58 11.21 -10.98 -2.35
N MET A 59 12.45 -11.03 -2.83
CA MET A 59 13.41 -9.94 -2.65
C MET A 59 12.91 -8.62 -3.26
N TYR A 60 12.33 -8.66 -4.46
CA TYR A 60 11.73 -7.49 -5.09
C TYR A 60 10.57 -6.91 -4.26
N ARG A 61 9.68 -7.76 -3.75
CA ARG A 61 8.58 -7.34 -2.87
C ARG A 61 9.12 -6.71 -1.58
N TYR A 62 10.14 -7.30 -0.97
CA TYR A 62 10.80 -6.73 0.21
C TYR A 62 11.39 -5.34 -0.08
N ALA A 63 12.10 -5.18 -1.21
CA ALA A 63 12.66 -3.88 -1.60
C ALA A 63 11.56 -2.81 -1.74
N LEU A 64 10.44 -3.13 -2.41
CA LEU A 64 9.30 -2.21 -2.52
C LEU A 64 8.70 -1.83 -1.17
N ILE A 65 8.54 -2.81 -0.27
CA ILE A 65 8.02 -2.54 1.10
C ILE A 65 8.97 -1.61 1.85
N THR A 66 10.28 -1.82 1.74
CA THR A 66 11.28 -0.96 2.37
C THR A 66 11.22 0.46 1.83
N GLU A 67 11.10 0.65 0.52
CA GLU A 67 10.96 1.97 -0.09
C GLU A 67 9.70 2.71 0.38
N MET A 68 8.56 2.01 0.42
CA MET A 68 7.31 2.55 0.93
C MET A 68 7.43 2.94 2.42
N SER A 69 8.07 2.08 3.22
CA SER A 69 8.33 2.34 4.64
C SER A 69 9.21 3.57 4.84
N LEU A 70 10.29 3.71 4.06
CA LEU A 70 11.16 4.88 4.12
C LEU A 70 10.42 6.17 3.76
N THR A 71 9.54 6.10 2.75
CA THR A 71 8.71 7.25 2.36
C THR A 71 7.73 7.63 3.47
N ALA A 72 7.10 6.65 4.11
CA ALA A 72 6.21 6.87 5.25
C ALA A 72 6.95 7.52 6.43
N ILE A 73 8.13 6.99 6.79
CA ILE A 73 8.98 7.54 7.86
C ILE A 73 9.38 8.98 7.56
N ARG A 74 9.72 9.28 6.30
CA ARG A 74 10.06 10.64 5.88
C ARG A 74 8.88 11.59 6.05
N SER A 75 7.70 11.19 5.58
CA SER A 75 6.47 11.99 5.71
C SER A 75 6.10 12.21 7.18
N GLU A 76 6.25 11.19 8.02
CA GLU A 76 6.02 11.30 9.46
C GLU A 76 7.00 12.27 10.11
N LYS A 77 8.27 12.23 9.72
CA LYS A 77 9.28 13.16 10.22
C LYS A 77 8.94 14.60 9.83
N GLU A 78 8.61 14.86 8.57
CA GLU A 78 8.21 16.19 8.08
C GLU A 78 6.96 16.70 8.83
N TYR A 79 5.97 15.83 9.03
CA TYR A 79 4.78 16.15 9.83
C TYR A 79 5.14 16.53 11.28
N ASN A 80 5.97 15.72 11.93
CA ASN A 80 6.39 15.96 13.31
C ASN A 80 7.23 17.24 13.44
N GLU A 81 8.07 17.56 12.46
CA GLU A 81 8.81 18.83 12.42
C GLU A 81 7.86 20.03 12.34
N ILE A 82 6.87 19.99 11.45
CA ILE A 82 5.86 21.05 11.32
C ILE A 82 5.02 21.18 12.60
N LYS A 83 4.58 20.06 13.17
CA LYS A 83 3.83 20.03 14.43
C LYS A 83 4.62 20.64 15.58
N ASN A 84 5.89 20.27 15.70
CA ASN A 84 6.79 20.83 16.72
C ASN A 84 7.02 22.32 16.50
N LYS A 85 7.20 22.75 15.24
CA LYS A 85 7.33 24.18 14.91
C LYS A 85 6.07 24.95 15.29
N ASN A 86 4.88 24.42 14.99
CA ASN A 86 3.61 25.03 15.37
C ASN A 86 3.48 25.16 16.90
N SER A 87 3.79 24.09 17.64
CA SER A 87 3.78 24.12 19.11
C SER A 87 4.73 25.17 19.67
N ARG A 88 5.96 25.27 19.14
CA ARG A 88 6.93 26.30 19.55
C ARG A 88 6.43 27.72 19.25
N LEU A 89 5.87 27.94 18.07
CA LEU A 89 5.29 29.23 17.69
C LEU A 89 4.13 29.61 18.62
N ARG A 90 3.27 28.65 18.99
CA ARG A 90 2.18 28.88 19.94
C ARG A 90 2.72 29.33 21.31
N VAL A 91 3.74 28.64 21.84
CA VAL A 91 4.39 29.01 23.11
C VAL A 91 5.04 30.40 23.01
N GLU A 92 5.65 30.73 21.86
CA GLU A 92 6.26 32.04 21.65
C GLU A 92 5.21 33.17 21.57
N ILE A 93 4.08 32.93 20.90
CA ILE A 93 2.93 33.86 20.89
C ILE A 93 2.40 34.06 22.30
N GLU A 94 2.21 32.99 23.07
CA GLU A 94 1.75 33.08 24.46
C GLU A 94 2.72 33.90 25.32
N LYS A 95 4.03 33.71 25.16
CA LYS A 95 5.05 34.49 25.86
C LYS A 95 5.04 35.97 25.46
N GLN A 96 4.83 36.29 24.18
CA GLN A 96 4.74 37.67 23.70
C GLN A 96 3.42 38.34 24.10
N THR A 97 2.35 37.58 24.19
CA THR A 97 1.02 38.04 24.65
C THR A 97 0.93 38.08 26.18
N ASP A 98 1.96 37.63 26.90
CA ASP A 98 2.01 37.77 28.35
C ASP A 98 1.95 39.25 28.74
N ILE A 99 1.00 39.57 29.62
CA ILE A 99 0.68 40.94 30.05
C ILE A 99 1.93 41.62 30.61
N ASN A 100 2.83 40.87 31.25
CA ASN A 100 4.09 41.40 31.77
C ASN A 100 5.03 41.89 30.66
N THR A 101 5.09 41.17 29.53
CA THR A 101 5.91 41.54 28.38
C THR A 101 5.33 42.79 27.69
N ILE A 102 4.01 42.83 27.54
CA ILE A 102 3.29 44.01 27.00
C ILE A 102 3.51 45.23 27.90
N MET A 103 3.39 45.07 29.22
CA MET A 103 3.60 46.13 30.21
C MET A 103 5.01 46.71 30.14
N LYS A 104 6.05 45.86 30.08
CA LYS A 104 7.43 46.32 29.92
C LYS A 104 7.64 47.12 28.64
N ILE A 105 7.12 46.65 27.50
CA ILE A 105 7.25 47.37 26.23
C ILE A 105 6.51 48.72 26.29
N ALA A 106 5.32 48.75 26.88
CA ALA A 106 4.54 49.97 27.04
C ALA A 106 5.27 51.00 27.92
N GLU A 107 5.86 50.57 29.04
CA GLU A 107 6.59 51.45 29.95
C GLU A 107 7.93 51.90 29.37
N GLU A 108 8.75 50.99 28.83
CA GLU A 108 10.13 51.29 28.40
C GLU A 108 10.22 51.95 27.02
N LYS A 109 9.37 51.55 26.06
CA LYS A 109 9.45 52.05 24.67
C LYS A 109 8.42 53.11 24.35
N LEU A 110 7.23 53.01 24.93
CA LEU A 110 6.12 53.93 24.67
C LEU A 110 5.96 54.96 25.78
N ASN A 111 6.78 54.89 26.84
CA ASN A 111 6.73 55.80 27.98
C ASN A 111 5.34 55.86 28.64
N MET A 112 4.55 54.78 28.51
CA MET A 112 3.24 54.66 29.11
C MET A 112 3.39 54.41 30.61
N GLN A 113 2.45 54.91 31.41
CA GLN A 113 2.40 54.62 32.84
C GLN A 113 1.05 54.02 33.20
N LYS A 114 1.04 53.19 34.24
CA LYS A 114 -0.21 52.61 34.75
C LYS A 114 -1.14 53.73 35.24
N PRO A 115 -2.40 53.77 34.79
CA PRO A 115 -3.33 54.82 35.19
C PRO A 115 -3.69 54.74 36.67
N GLU A 116 -3.93 55.91 37.27
CA GLU A 116 -4.43 56.02 38.65
C GLU A 116 -5.94 55.72 38.72
N LYS A 117 -6.45 55.41 39.92
CA LYS A 117 -7.85 54.98 40.13
C LYS A 117 -8.89 56.00 39.64
N ASN A 118 -8.54 57.29 39.64
CA ASN A 118 -9.37 58.40 39.17
C ASN A 118 -9.37 58.57 37.63
N GLN A 119 -8.47 57.91 36.90
CA GLN A 119 -8.35 57.97 35.44
C GLN A 119 -9.09 56.83 34.72
N ILE A 120 -9.76 55.94 35.46
CA ILE A 120 -10.44 54.76 34.92
C ILE A 120 -11.93 55.07 34.68
N VAL A 121 -12.40 54.92 33.44
CA VAL A 121 -13.82 55.05 33.05
C VAL A 121 -14.32 53.71 32.52
N TYR A 122 -15.40 53.17 33.12
CA TYR A 122 -16.00 51.91 32.70
C TYR A 122 -17.05 52.16 31.60
N ILE A 123 -16.95 51.42 30.49
CA ILE A 123 -17.92 51.43 29.40
C ILE A 123 -18.59 50.06 29.24
N TYR A 124 -19.88 50.06 28.90
CA TYR A 124 -20.64 48.84 28.65
C TYR A 124 -20.43 48.37 27.20
N VAL A 125 -19.95 47.13 27.02
CA VAL A 125 -19.78 46.50 25.71
C VAL A 125 -20.85 45.42 25.52
N PRO A 126 -21.76 45.55 24.55
CA PRO A 126 -22.77 44.52 24.27
C PRO A 126 -22.14 43.26 23.66
N LYS A 127 -22.51 42.08 24.18
CA LYS A 127 -21.94 40.75 23.83
C LYS A 127 -22.60 40.09 22.60
N ASN A 128 -22.76 40.82 21.50
CA ASN A 128 -23.32 40.22 20.28
C ASN A 128 -22.18 39.80 19.35
N ASP A 129 -21.52 38.68 19.69
CA ASP A 129 -20.64 37.98 18.78
C ASP A 129 -21.49 37.16 17.81
N TYR A 130 -21.57 37.56 16.54
CA TYR A 130 -22.16 36.73 15.50
C TYR A 130 -21.05 36.16 14.62
N THR A 131 -21.01 34.84 14.50
CA THR A 131 -20.17 34.15 13.53
C THR A 131 -21.04 33.87 12.31
N VAL A 132 -20.68 34.43 11.16
CA VAL A 132 -21.35 34.11 9.88
C VAL A 132 -20.62 32.91 9.30
N VAL A 133 -21.24 31.74 9.30
CA VAL A 133 -20.78 30.59 8.52
C VAL A 133 -21.20 30.85 7.08
N SER A 134 -20.26 30.86 6.14
CA SER A 134 -20.57 31.04 4.72
C SER A 134 -21.25 29.80 4.13
N GLU A 135 -22.30 30.02 3.34
CA GLU A 135 -23.10 28.98 2.64
C GLU A 135 -22.25 28.08 1.72
N ASP A 136 -21.02 28.51 1.39
CA ASP A 136 -20.04 27.76 0.62
C ASP A 136 -19.54 26.49 1.34
N TYR A 137 -19.64 26.42 2.67
CA TYR A 137 -19.23 25.23 3.44
C TYR A 137 -20.28 24.11 3.44
N GLU A 138 -21.58 24.43 3.51
CA GLU A 138 -22.65 23.41 3.47
C GLU A 138 -22.73 22.73 2.10
N ASN A 139 -22.62 23.49 1.01
CA ASN A 139 -22.73 22.94 -0.35
C ASN A 139 -21.56 22.00 -0.73
N LYS A 140 -20.40 22.12 -0.07
CA LYS A 140 -19.20 21.35 -0.39
C LYS A 140 -19.25 19.92 0.15
N GLU A 141 -19.87 19.70 1.30
CA GLU A 141 -20.05 18.36 1.87
C GLU A 141 -21.08 17.52 1.08
N GLU A 142 -22.20 18.12 0.67
CA GLU A 142 -23.22 17.40 -0.12
C GLU A 142 -22.72 16.99 -1.52
N THR A 143 -21.98 17.88 -2.19
CA THR A 143 -21.44 17.60 -3.53
C THR A 143 -20.32 16.55 -3.51
N LEU A 144 -19.44 16.57 -2.49
CA LEU A 144 -18.41 15.55 -2.30
C LEU A 144 -19.00 14.16 -1.99
N ASN A 145 -19.97 14.08 -1.09
CA ASN A 145 -20.59 12.82 -0.69
C ASN A 145 -21.35 12.17 -1.86
N LYS A 146 -22.05 12.95 -2.68
CA LYS A 146 -22.75 12.45 -3.88
C LYS A 146 -21.78 11.92 -4.93
N GLY A 147 -20.63 12.58 -5.14
CA GLY A 147 -19.60 12.14 -6.08
C GLY A 147 -18.91 10.83 -5.66
N MET A 148 -18.65 10.64 -4.37
CA MET A 148 -18.04 9.40 -3.85
C MET A 148 -19.00 8.22 -3.90
N LEU A 149 -20.28 8.40 -3.56
CA LEU A 149 -21.28 7.31 -3.65
C LEU A 149 -21.54 6.89 -5.10
N ALA A 150 -21.62 7.84 -6.03
CA ALA A 150 -21.76 7.55 -7.45
C ALA A 150 -20.58 6.72 -8.00
N ALA A 151 -19.35 7.04 -7.58
CA ALA A 151 -18.16 6.29 -7.97
C ALA A 151 -18.10 4.87 -7.38
N LEU A 152 -18.72 4.64 -6.22
CA LEU A 152 -18.83 3.31 -5.62
C LEU A 152 -19.86 2.44 -6.34
N LEU A 153 -21.02 3.01 -6.69
CA LEU A 153 -22.06 2.30 -7.44
C LEU A 153 -21.56 1.86 -8.82
N ASP A 154 -20.86 2.73 -9.56
CA ASP A 154 -20.27 2.40 -10.87
C ASP A 154 -19.24 1.26 -10.79
N LYS A 155 -18.47 1.18 -9.70
CA LYS A 155 -17.54 0.06 -9.48
C LYS A 155 -18.30 -1.24 -9.21
N VAL A 156 -19.35 -1.21 -8.40
CA VAL A 156 -20.16 -2.40 -8.08
C VAL A 156 -20.87 -2.94 -9.31
N ASP A 157 -21.45 -2.06 -10.14
CA ASP A 157 -22.11 -2.47 -11.40
C ASP A 157 -21.13 -3.14 -12.36
N LYS A 158 -19.90 -2.62 -12.47
CA LYS A 158 -18.84 -3.26 -13.28
C LYS A 158 -18.49 -4.65 -12.78
N PHE A 159 -18.41 -4.86 -11.46
CA PHE A 159 -18.18 -6.18 -10.88
C PHE A 159 -19.37 -7.14 -11.11
N ALA A 160 -20.60 -6.65 -10.96
CA ALA A 160 -21.80 -7.45 -11.19
C ALA A 160 -21.92 -7.92 -12.66
N SER A 161 -21.57 -7.05 -13.62
CA SER A 161 -21.58 -7.39 -15.05
C SER A 161 -20.54 -8.42 -15.49
N ILE A 162 -19.54 -8.72 -14.65
CA ILE A 162 -18.52 -9.74 -14.90
C ILE A 162 -18.96 -11.10 -14.33
N LEU A 163 -19.94 -11.11 -13.42
CA LEU A 163 -20.44 -12.28 -12.70
C LEU A 163 -21.77 -12.82 -13.29
N TYR A 164 -22.39 -12.10 -14.23
CA TYR A 164 -23.56 -12.51 -15.01
C TYR A 164 -23.20 -12.56 -16.50
#